data_AF-A0A3P3WB44-F1
#
_entry.id   AF-A0A3P3WB44-F1
#
_cell.length_a   1.000
_cell.length_b   1.000
_cell.length_c   1.000
_cell.angle_alpha   90.00
_cell.angle_beta   90.00
_cell.angle_gamma   90.00
#
_symmetry.space_group_name_H-M   'P 1'
#
loop_
_entity.id
_entity.type
_entity.pdbx_description
1 polymer ?
#
loop_
_entity_poly.entity_id
_entity_poly.type
_entity_poly.pdbx_seq_one_letter_code
_entity_poly.pdbx_strand_id
1 'polypeptide(L)'
;MIRNLIYLVCFSFFLSCNVEQDQYLYKVNFKNTSNTPFHLLVLGDTLNRSEPANDTLINVLLNKGEISPYFSYKSHFFEGFKYELTYVKVQFTNENKGYVCTKSTPSSDLCFMTKSSPIYSTGEVFIGNDKIYSYEITQEDYENAHVLP
;
A
#
# COMPACT_ATOMS: atom_id res chain seq x y z
N MET A 1 68.37 6.71 8.90
CA MET A 1 67.50 5.81 9.69
C MET A 1 66.03 6.25 9.51
N ILE A 2 65.53 6.22 8.26
CA ILE A 2 64.16 6.63 7.89
C ILE A 2 63.66 5.57 6.91
N ARG A 3 63.45 4.35 7.37
CA ARG A 3 62.91 3.26 6.53
C ARG A 3 61.71 2.55 7.16
N ASN A 4 61.35 2.93 8.38
CA ASN A 4 60.30 2.26 9.15
C ASN A 4 59.04 3.12 9.36
N LEU A 5 58.99 4.36 8.82
CA LEU A 5 57.82 5.23 8.96
C LEU A 5 56.83 5.15 7.79
N ILE A 6 57.07 4.27 6.81
CA ILE A 6 56.18 4.10 5.64
C ILE A 6 55.14 2.99 5.89
N TYR A 7 55.38 2.11 6.87
CA TYR A 7 54.47 1.00 7.18
C TYR A 7 53.26 1.41 8.02
N LEU A 8 53.23 2.62 8.59
CA LEU A 8 52.11 3.09 9.42
C LEU A 8 51.03 3.86 8.63
N VAL A 9 51.25 4.13 7.33
CA VAL A 9 50.29 4.85 6.47
C VAL A 9 49.45 3.90 5.62
N CYS A 10 49.67 2.59 5.73
CA CYS A 10 48.82 1.57 5.09
C CYS A 10 47.63 1.12 5.97
N PHE A 11 47.33 1.82 7.06
CA PHE A 11 46.30 1.41 8.02
C PHE A 11 44.92 2.08 7.84
N SER A 12 44.73 2.95 6.84
CA SER A 12 43.54 3.83 6.81
C SER A 12 42.77 3.86 5.50
N PHE A 13 43.11 3.02 4.52
CA PHE A 13 42.46 3.04 3.22
C PHE A 13 41.69 1.73 2.95
N PHE A 14 40.37 1.87 3.02
CA PHE A 14 39.34 1.04 2.36
C PHE A 14 38.77 -0.20 3.10
N LEU A 15 38.57 -0.11 4.41
CA LEU A 15 37.32 -0.68 4.97
C LEU A 15 36.24 0.39 4.92
N SER A 16 35.87 0.81 3.70
CA SER A 16 34.54 1.32 3.47
C SER A 16 33.59 0.13 3.68
N CYS A 17 33.21 -0.11 4.93
CA CYS A 17 31.95 -0.76 5.22
C CYS A 17 30.88 0.13 4.59
N ASN A 18 30.61 -0.08 3.30
CA ASN A 18 29.32 0.26 2.75
C ASN A 18 28.36 -0.65 3.49
N VAL A 19 27.86 -0.17 4.63
CA VAL A 19 26.67 -0.76 5.24
C VAL A 19 25.64 -0.67 4.13
N GLU A 20 25.33 -1.82 3.55
CA GLU A 20 24.31 -1.96 2.52
C GLU A 20 23.06 -1.38 3.17
N GLN A 21 22.73 -0.14 2.80
CA GLN A 21 21.68 0.60 3.48
C GLN A 21 20.41 -0.15 3.14
N ASP A 22 19.90 -0.92 4.10
CA ASP A 22 18.69 -1.73 3.97
C ASP A 22 17.68 -0.90 3.20
N GLN A 23 17.41 -1.28 1.95
CA GLN A 23 16.52 -0.50 1.12
C GLN A 23 15.16 -0.54 1.83
N TYR A 24 14.69 0.63 2.29
CA TYR A 24 13.44 0.82 3.02
C TYR A 24 12.27 0.63 2.06
N LEU A 25 12.15 -0.57 1.50
CA LEU A 25 11.13 -1.00 0.56
C LEU A 25 10.02 -1.71 1.34
N TYR A 26 8.84 -1.13 1.28
CA TYR A 26 7.61 -1.66 1.85
C TYR A 26 6.71 -2.14 0.73
N LYS A 27 5.93 -3.17 1.02
CA LYS A 27 4.91 -3.68 0.12
C LYS A 27 3.55 -3.53 0.77
N VAL A 28 2.56 -3.04 0.03
CA VAL A 28 1.18 -2.98 0.49
C VAL A 28 0.23 -3.70 -0.46
N ASN A 29 -0.83 -4.30 0.06
CA ASN A 29 -1.86 -4.99 -0.73
C ASN A 29 -3.24 -4.84 -0.08
N PHE A 30 -4.28 -5.31 -0.77
CA PHE A 30 -5.60 -5.56 -0.21
C PHE A 30 -5.77 -7.05 0.05
N LYS A 31 -6.44 -7.41 1.14
CA LYS A 31 -6.73 -8.81 1.48
C LYS A 31 -8.21 -8.98 1.78
N ASN A 32 -8.81 -10.05 1.24
CA ASN A 32 -10.18 -10.40 1.59
C ASN A 32 -10.18 -11.32 2.82
N THR A 33 -10.65 -10.85 3.96
CA THR A 33 -10.90 -11.68 5.15
C THR A 33 -12.38 -11.94 5.40
N SER A 34 -13.26 -11.29 4.63
CA SER A 34 -14.70 -11.56 4.62
C SER A 34 -15.03 -12.96 4.07
N ASN A 35 -16.25 -13.41 4.30
CA ASN A 35 -16.75 -14.66 3.70
C ASN A 35 -17.25 -14.45 2.26
N THR A 36 -17.31 -13.21 1.77
CA THR A 36 -17.91 -12.84 0.49
C THR A 36 -16.83 -12.41 -0.50
N PRO A 37 -16.75 -13.00 -1.70
CA PRO A 37 -15.84 -12.51 -2.74
C PRO A 37 -16.19 -11.08 -3.15
N PHE A 38 -15.20 -10.31 -3.60
CA PHE A 38 -15.42 -8.96 -4.15
C PHE A 38 -14.51 -8.64 -5.33
N HIS A 39 -15.04 -7.83 -6.24
CA HIS A 39 -14.26 -7.17 -7.27
C HIS A 39 -13.57 -5.95 -6.68
N LEU A 40 -12.26 -5.87 -6.89
CA LEU A 40 -11.40 -4.78 -6.49
C LEU A 40 -10.92 -4.03 -7.74
N LEU A 41 -11.20 -2.73 -7.78
CA LEU A 41 -10.69 -1.81 -8.78
C LEU A 41 -9.91 -0.69 -8.08
N VAL A 42 -8.66 -0.48 -8.48
CA VAL A 42 -7.78 0.53 -7.89
C VAL A 42 -7.09 1.35 -8.97
N LEU A 43 -7.15 2.68 -8.83
CA LEU A 43 -6.43 3.64 -9.67
C LEU A 43 -5.48 4.47 -8.79
N GLY A 44 -4.27 4.74 -9.27
CA GLY A 44 -3.28 5.56 -8.57
C GLY A 44 -2.64 6.60 -9.46
N ASP A 45 -2.26 7.73 -8.86
CA ASP A 45 -1.48 8.78 -9.51
C ASP A 45 -0.01 8.39 -9.45
N THR A 46 0.51 7.87 -10.56
CA THR A 46 1.96 7.87 -10.74
C THR A 46 2.33 9.28 -11.16
N LEU A 47 2.61 10.14 -10.17
CA LEU A 47 3.21 11.48 -10.30
C LEU A 47 3.47 11.86 -11.77
N ASN A 48 2.51 12.56 -12.40
CA ASN A 48 2.50 13.07 -13.79
C ASN A 48 1.68 12.28 -14.83
N ARG A 49 0.35 12.18 -14.70
CA ARG A 49 -0.51 12.00 -15.89
C ARG A 49 -1.70 12.95 -15.89
N SER A 50 -1.86 13.64 -17.02
CA SER A 50 -2.88 14.66 -17.26
C SER A 50 -4.19 14.11 -17.82
N GLU A 51 -4.38 12.79 -17.97
CA GLU A 51 -5.65 12.23 -18.47
C GLU A 51 -6.01 10.87 -17.82
N PRO A 52 -7.22 10.70 -17.25
CA PRO A 52 -7.56 9.58 -16.37
C PRO A 52 -8.11 8.31 -17.05
N ALA A 53 -7.91 8.09 -18.35
CA ALA A 53 -8.71 7.10 -19.08
C ALA A 53 -8.28 5.63 -18.90
N ASN A 54 -7.01 5.33 -18.52
CA ASN A 54 -6.48 3.95 -18.55
C ASN A 54 -5.62 3.53 -17.33
N ASP A 55 -5.56 4.32 -16.26
CA ASP A 55 -4.61 4.08 -15.16
C ASP A 55 -5.13 3.08 -14.10
N THR A 56 -5.81 2.01 -14.55
CA THR A 56 -6.20 0.91 -13.65
C THR A 56 -4.97 0.09 -13.26
N LEU A 57 -4.57 0.20 -12.00
CA LEU A 57 -3.43 -0.54 -11.45
C LEU A 57 -3.82 -1.96 -11.06
N ILE A 58 -5.03 -2.14 -10.52
CA ILE A 58 -5.55 -3.44 -10.12
C ILE A 58 -7.00 -3.54 -10.54
N ASN A 59 -7.35 -4.65 -11.21
CA ASN A 59 -8.71 -5.06 -11.49
C ASN A 59 -8.78 -6.59 -11.31
N VAL A 60 -9.24 -7.04 -10.13
CA VAL A 60 -9.22 -8.45 -9.76
C VAL A 60 -10.45 -8.82 -8.95
N LEU A 61 -10.83 -10.10 -9.01
CA LEU A 61 -11.74 -10.72 -8.05
C LEU A 61 -10.89 -11.32 -6.92
N LEU A 62 -11.22 -11.03 -5.66
CA LEU A 62 -10.59 -11.63 -4.49
C LEU A 62 -11.58 -12.51 -3.73
N ASN A 63 -11.28 -13.80 -3.65
CA ASN A 63 -11.97 -14.76 -2.78
C ASN A 63 -11.44 -14.66 -1.34
N LYS A 64 -12.16 -15.28 -0.39
CA LYS A 64 -11.74 -15.33 1.01
C LYS A 64 -10.31 -15.85 1.15
N GLY A 65 -9.47 -15.09 1.86
CA GLY A 65 -8.08 -15.40 2.13
C GLY A 65 -7.10 -14.95 1.04
N GLU A 66 -7.59 -14.52 -0.13
CA GLU A 66 -6.74 -14.03 -1.21
C GLU A 66 -6.30 -12.58 -0.98
N ILE A 67 -5.16 -12.24 -1.59
CA ILE A 67 -4.57 -10.91 -1.58
C ILE A 67 -4.46 -10.37 -3.00
N SER A 68 -4.56 -9.04 -3.14
CA SER A 68 -4.27 -8.35 -4.39
C SER A 68 -2.78 -8.42 -4.71
N PRO A 69 -2.38 -8.10 -5.96
CA PRO A 69 -1.00 -7.73 -6.27
C PRO A 69 -0.49 -6.63 -5.32
N TYR A 70 0.81 -6.67 -5.06
CA TYR A 70 1.48 -5.73 -4.17
C TYR A 70 1.81 -4.41 -4.88
N PHE A 71 1.56 -3.30 -4.20
CA PHE A 71 2.22 -2.03 -4.46
C PHE A 71 3.55 -1.98 -3.70
N SER A 72 4.55 -1.33 -4.27
CA SER A 72 5.87 -1.16 -3.65
C SER A 72 6.15 0.31 -3.39
N TYR A 73 6.62 0.64 -2.19
CA TYR A 73 6.92 2.01 -1.79
C TYR A 73 8.27 2.08 -1.06
N LYS A 74 9.10 3.08 -1.38
CA LYS A 74 10.40 3.29 -0.74
C LYS A 74 10.38 4.54 0.13
N SER A 75 10.50 4.42 1.45
CA SER A 75 10.53 5.57 2.36
C SER A 75 11.06 5.23 3.74
N HIS A 76 12.01 6.00 4.26
CA HIS A 76 12.57 5.82 5.60
C HIS A 76 11.56 6.03 6.75
N PHE A 77 10.43 6.68 6.48
CA PHE A 77 9.42 7.08 7.48
C PHE A 77 8.03 6.50 7.18
N PHE A 78 7.98 5.29 6.62
CA PHE A 78 6.69 4.69 6.26
C PHE A 78 5.98 4.12 7.49
N GLU A 79 4.84 4.73 7.82
CA GLU A 79 3.88 4.23 8.78
C GLU A 79 2.57 3.99 8.04
N GLY A 80 2.38 2.79 7.48
CA GLY A 80 1.04 2.29 7.19
C GLY A 80 0.68 1.91 5.75
N PHE A 81 -0.36 2.51 5.17
CA PHE A 81 -0.74 2.32 3.76
C PHE A 81 -0.59 3.66 3.06
N LYS A 82 0.58 3.89 2.47
CA LYS A 82 0.89 5.11 1.72
C LYS A 82 1.16 4.75 0.26
N TYR A 83 0.10 4.79 -0.53
CA TYR A 83 0.17 4.83 -1.99
C TYR A 83 -0.79 5.94 -2.44
N GLU A 84 -0.39 6.76 -3.41
CA GLU A 84 -1.18 7.93 -3.87
C GLU A 84 -2.36 7.49 -4.75
N LEU A 85 -3.24 6.67 -4.16
CA LEU A 85 -4.45 6.19 -4.80
C LEU A 85 -5.40 7.35 -5.03
N THR A 86 -5.92 7.42 -6.25
CA THR A 86 -6.95 8.40 -6.65
C THR A 86 -8.34 7.80 -6.53
N TYR A 87 -8.45 6.47 -6.64
CA TYR A 87 -9.72 5.76 -6.63
C TYR A 87 -9.56 4.32 -6.13
N VAL A 88 -10.51 3.89 -5.30
CA VAL A 88 -10.69 2.49 -4.88
C VAL A 88 -12.17 2.15 -4.93
N LYS A 89 -12.52 1.10 -5.65
CA LYS A 89 -13.85 0.48 -5.62
C LYS A 89 -13.77 -0.97 -5.20
N VAL A 90 -14.59 -1.31 -4.23
CA VAL A 90 -14.85 -2.67 -3.78
C VAL A 90 -16.31 -2.96 -4.10
N GLN A 91 -16.60 -4.03 -4.81
CA GLN A 91 -17.96 -4.47 -5.10
C GLN A 91 -18.09 -5.95 -4.78
N PHE A 92 -18.85 -6.28 -3.74
CA PHE A 92 -19.09 -7.66 -3.34
C PHE A 92 -19.91 -8.40 -4.41
N THR A 93 -19.65 -9.69 -4.62
CA THR A 93 -20.26 -10.43 -5.75
C THR A 93 -21.73 -10.79 -5.55
N ASN A 94 -22.16 -10.89 -4.29
CA ASN A 94 -23.48 -11.46 -3.97
C ASN A 94 -24.59 -10.40 -3.96
N GLU A 95 -24.24 -9.13 -3.86
CA GLU A 95 -25.16 -7.99 -3.79
C GLU A 95 -24.52 -6.81 -4.52
N ASN A 96 -25.31 -5.84 -5.01
CA ASN A 96 -24.76 -4.55 -5.48
C ASN A 96 -24.27 -3.70 -4.29
N LYS A 97 -23.59 -4.31 -3.32
CA LYS A 97 -23.03 -3.66 -2.14
C LYS A 97 -21.53 -3.46 -2.29
N GLY A 98 -21.02 -2.39 -1.71
CA GLY A 98 -19.59 -2.15 -1.66
C GLY A 98 -19.23 -0.75 -1.22
N TYR A 99 -18.03 -0.33 -1.65
CA TYR A 99 -17.45 0.96 -1.32
C TYR A 99 -16.86 1.61 -2.57
N VAL A 100 -16.96 2.93 -2.64
CA VAL A 100 -16.34 3.77 -3.67
C VAL A 100 -15.68 4.96 -2.98
N CYS A 101 -14.36 4.93 -2.94
CA CYS A 101 -13.52 5.98 -2.39
C CYS A 101 -12.78 6.70 -3.50
N THR A 102 -12.73 8.04 -3.43
CA THR A 102 -11.91 8.85 -4.34
C THR A 102 -11.12 9.91 -3.57
N LYS A 103 -9.98 10.34 -4.11
CA LYS A 103 -9.13 11.40 -3.53
C LYS A 103 -9.67 12.81 -3.81
N SER A 104 -10.39 13.01 -4.90
CA SER A 104 -10.87 14.32 -5.38
C SER A 104 -12.17 14.77 -4.72
N THR A 105 -13.01 13.83 -4.27
CA THR A 105 -14.18 14.12 -3.45
C THR A 105 -13.95 13.61 -2.03
N PRO A 106 -13.59 14.49 -1.07
CA PRO A 106 -13.55 14.10 0.33
C PRO A 106 -14.97 13.69 0.70
N SER A 107 -15.13 12.50 1.27
CA SER A 107 -16.40 11.95 1.77
C SER A 107 -17.53 11.82 0.73
N SER A 108 -17.42 10.88 -0.22
CA SER A 108 -18.65 10.20 -0.65
C SER A 108 -19.21 9.42 0.54
N ASP A 109 -20.52 9.45 0.77
CA ASP A 109 -21.23 8.57 1.73
C ASP A 109 -21.07 7.07 1.41
N LEU A 110 -20.29 6.74 0.37
CA LEU A 110 -20.03 5.41 -0.14
C LEU A 110 -18.60 4.95 0.14
N CYS A 111 -17.75 5.76 0.78
CA CYS A 111 -16.40 5.33 1.16
C CYS A 111 -16.41 4.63 2.52
N PHE A 112 -15.32 3.91 2.85
CA PHE A 112 -15.16 3.30 4.17
C PHE A 112 -15.39 4.34 5.27
N MET A 113 -16.38 4.09 6.14
CA MET A 113 -16.70 4.98 7.26
C MET A 113 -15.71 4.85 8.42
N THR A 114 -14.94 3.78 8.46
CA THR A 114 -13.91 3.56 9.48
C THR A 114 -12.63 4.30 9.12
N LYS A 115 -11.86 4.69 10.15
CA LYS A 115 -10.82 5.72 10.08
C LYS A 115 -9.66 5.39 9.15
N SER A 116 -9.44 4.15 8.75
CA SER A 116 -8.39 3.76 7.82
C SER A 116 -8.92 3.69 6.39
N SER A 117 -8.93 4.79 5.64
CA SER A 117 -9.16 4.70 4.19
C SER A 117 -7.82 4.48 3.48
N PRO A 118 -7.70 3.55 2.51
CA PRO A 118 -6.47 3.38 1.73
C PRO A 118 -6.13 4.60 0.86
N ILE A 119 -7.06 5.57 0.77
CA ILE A 119 -6.87 6.87 0.09
C ILE A 119 -6.43 7.97 1.07
N TYR A 120 -6.83 7.87 2.34
CA TYR A 120 -6.58 8.90 3.36
C TYR A 120 -5.80 8.30 4.52
N SER A 121 -4.51 8.63 4.59
CA SER A 121 -3.62 8.19 5.68
C SER A 121 -4.17 8.67 7.02
N THR A 122 -4.66 7.75 7.83
CA THR A 122 -4.76 7.94 9.28
C THR A 122 -3.68 7.09 9.93
N GLY A 123 -3.08 7.60 11.02
CA GLY A 123 -1.93 6.98 11.68
C GLY A 123 -2.28 5.68 12.45
N GLU A 124 -3.13 4.82 11.90
CA GLU A 124 -3.52 3.56 12.52
C GLU A 124 -2.50 2.43 12.26
N VAL A 125 -2.58 1.39 13.10
CA VAL A 125 -1.61 0.29 13.16
C VAL A 125 -1.92 -0.73 12.07
N PHE A 126 -1.01 -0.85 11.10
CA PHE A 126 -1.11 -1.85 10.03
C PHE A 126 -0.53 -3.17 10.49
N ILE A 127 -1.28 -4.25 10.31
CA ILE A 127 -0.86 -5.61 10.64
C ILE A 127 -0.02 -6.14 9.48
N GLY A 128 1.26 -6.38 9.74
CA GLY A 128 2.21 -6.83 8.73
C GLY A 128 3.42 -7.53 9.33
N ASN A 129 3.86 -8.61 8.69
CA ASN A 129 5.16 -9.22 8.93
C ASN A 129 6.11 -8.79 7.80
N ASP A 130 7.40 -8.60 8.10
CA ASP A 130 8.46 -8.46 7.09
C ASP A 130 8.25 -7.36 6.03
N LYS A 131 7.92 -6.13 6.47
CA LYS A 131 7.71 -4.94 5.60
C LYS A 131 6.56 -5.10 4.59
N ILE A 132 5.68 -6.08 4.78
CA ILE A 132 4.46 -6.29 4.01
C ILE A 132 3.25 -5.90 4.86
N TYR A 133 2.45 -4.96 4.38
CA TYR A 133 1.22 -4.52 5.05
C TYR A 133 0.00 -4.82 4.18
N SER A 134 -1.10 -5.24 4.81
CA SER A 134 -2.33 -5.55 4.10
C SER A 134 -3.47 -4.70 4.63
N TYR A 135 -4.21 -4.07 3.72
CA TYR A 135 -5.51 -3.50 4.03
C TYR A 135 -6.55 -4.62 3.96
N GLU A 136 -7.05 -5.05 5.12
CA GLU A 136 -8.00 -6.16 5.18
C GLU A 136 -9.44 -5.65 5.00
N ILE A 137 -10.17 -6.23 4.05
CA ILE A 137 -11.60 -6.04 3.86
C ILE A 137 -12.30 -7.22 4.54
N THR A 138 -12.94 -6.93 5.67
CA THR A 138 -13.47 -7.89 6.63
C THR A 138 -14.94 -8.22 6.39
N GLN A 139 -15.47 -9.19 7.16
CA GLN A 139 -16.90 -9.49 7.14
C GLN A 139 -17.76 -8.34 7.66
N GLU A 140 -17.27 -7.58 8.64
CA GLU A 140 -17.95 -6.39 9.14
C GLU A 140 -18.06 -5.30 8.06
N ASP A 141 -17.04 -5.15 7.22
CA ASP A 141 -17.10 -4.26 6.05
C ASP A 141 -18.17 -4.71 5.04
N TYR A 142 -18.34 -6.02 4.80
CA TYR A 142 -19.43 -6.51 3.95
C TYR A 142 -20.82 -6.16 4.52
N GLU A 143 -21.01 -6.36 5.82
CA GLU A 143 -22.28 -6.12 6.50
C GLU A 143 -22.65 -4.63 6.46
N ASN A 144 -21.67 -3.76 6.64
CA ASN A 144 -21.82 -2.30 6.63
C ASN A 144 -21.73 -1.65 5.25
N ALA A 145 -21.49 -2.42 4.19
CA ALA A 145 -21.32 -1.88 2.84
C ALA A 145 -22.57 -1.16 2.31
N HIS A 146 -22.36 -0.19 1.43
CA HIS A 146 -23.44 0.60 0.84
C HIS A 146 -23.98 -0.07 -0.41
N VAL A 147 -25.27 0.11 -0.71
CA VAL A 147 -25.79 -0.19 -2.04
C VAL A 147 -25.15 0.79 -3.03
N LEU A 148 -24.44 0.27 -4.02
CA LEU A 148 -23.78 1.05 -5.06
C LEU A 148 -24.76 1.38 -6.20
N PRO A 149 -24.67 2.60 -6.79
CA PRO A 149 -25.44 2.98 -7.97
C PRO A 149 -25.04 2.20 -9.23
#